data_AF-A0A1F9QRX1-F1
#
_entry.id   AF-A0A1F9QRX1-F1
#
_cell.length_a   1.000
_cell.length_b   1.000
_cell.length_c   1.000
_cell.angle_alpha   90.00
_cell.angle_beta   90.00
_cell.angle_gamma   90.00
#
_symmetry.space_group_name_H-M   'P 1'
#
loop_
_entity.id
_entity.type
_entity.pdbx_description
1 polymer ?
#
loop_
_entity_poly.entity_id
_entity_poly.type
_entity_poly.pdbx_seq_one_letter_code
_entity_poly.pdbx_strand_id
1 'polypeptide(L)'
;MKCSIYLNKAAVMKDITDRLGRGRTDGERTRLARKLGQEADSLLTCADYASGSQDCKNCRAIAARRKRMMWGLLKTVKTSQLVIQGTKRRLQGHGNN
;
A
#
# COMPACT_ATOMS: atom_id res chain seq x y z
N MET A 1 -7.79 21.79 -2.87
CA MET A 1 -8.15 20.64 -3.71
C MET A 1 -9.65 20.42 -3.70
N LYS A 2 -10.33 20.86 -4.77
CA LYS A 2 -11.80 20.76 -4.92
C LYS A 2 -12.24 19.74 -5.99
N CYS A 3 -11.30 19.06 -6.64
CA CYS A 3 -11.59 18.09 -7.70
C CYS A 3 -12.39 16.89 -7.14
N SER A 4 -13.59 16.66 -7.70
CA SER A 4 -14.48 15.56 -7.29
C SER A 4 -13.86 14.18 -7.51
N ILE A 5 -13.11 13.99 -8.62
CA ILE A 5 -12.36 12.76 -8.91
C ILE A 5 -11.40 12.45 -7.76
N TYR A 6 -10.63 13.45 -7.34
CA TYR A 6 -9.71 13.29 -6.21
C TYR A 6 -10.46 12.98 -4.92
N LEU A 7 -11.51 13.71 -4.57
CA LEU A 7 -12.24 13.53 -3.31
C LEU A 7 -12.80 12.11 -3.19
N ASN A 8 -13.40 11.59 -4.26
CA ASN A 8 -13.92 10.22 -4.31
C ASN A 8 -12.80 9.19 -4.10
N LYS A 9 -11.70 9.33 -4.85
CA LYS A 9 -10.55 8.41 -4.74
C LYS A 9 -9.83 8.53 -3.39
N ALA A 10 -9.76 9.73 -2.82
CA ALA A 10 -9.15 10.00 -1.52
C ALA A 10 -9.91 9.32 -0.39
N ALA A 11 -11.24 9.33 -0.43
CA ALA A 11 -12.07 8.59 0.53
C ALA A 11 -11.79 7.07 0.47
N VAL A 12 -11.74 6.50 -0.73
CA VAL A 12 -11.41 5.07 -0.93
C VAL A 12 -9.99 4.74 -0.47
N MET A 13 -9.00 5.55 -0.84
CA MET A 13 -7.61 5.36 -0.40
C MET A 13 -7.46 5.50 1.12
N LYS A 14 -8.23 6.38 1.77
CA LYS A 14 -8.26 6.52 3.23
C LYS A 14 -8.80 5.25 3.88
N ASP A 15 -9.96 4.75 3.44
CA ASP A 15 -10.51 3.47 3.94
C ASP A 15 -9.49 2.33 3.81
N ILE A 16 -8.86 2.19 2.65
CA ILE A 16 -7.84 1.15 2.42
C ILE A 16 -6.66 1.31 3.39
N THR A 17 -6.21 2.54 3.63
CA THR A 17 -5.10 2.83 4.55
C THR A 17 -5.48 2.51 6.00
N ASP A 18 -6.67 2.91 6.44
CA ASP A 18 -7.16 2.61 7.79
C ASP A 18 -7.28 1.09 7.99
N ARG A 19 -7.73 0.39 6.95
CA ARG A 19 -7.82 -1.06 6.91
C ARG A 19 -6.46 -1.76 6.94
N LEU A 20 -5.42 -1.16 6.36
CA LEU A 20 -4.04 -1.65 6.42
C LEU A 20 -3.42 -1.55 7.83
N GLY A 21 -3.86 -0.58 8.64
CA GLY A 21 -3.36 -0.36 10.00
C GLY A 21 -3.91 -1.33 11.06
N ARG A 22 -4.97 -2.09 10.78
CA ARG A 22 -5.69 -2.91 11.77
C ARG A 22 -5.31 -4.40 11.78
N GLY A 23 -4.04 -4.72 12.08
CA GLY A 23 -3.62 -6.09 12.44
C GLY A 23 -4.11 -7.22 11.51
N ARG A 24 -3.80 -7.13 10.21
CA ARG A 24 -4.29 -8.08 9.18
C ARG A 24 -3.28 -9.15 8.79
N THR A 25 -3.79 -10.24 8.22
CA THR A 25 -2.96 -11.27 7.57
C THR A 25 -2.17 -10.71 6.39
N ASP A 26 -1.03 -11.33 6.06
CA ASP A 26 -0.17 -10.92 4.95
C ASP A 26 -0.89 -10.94 3.58
N GLY A 27 -1.78 -11.91 3.38
CA GLY A 27 -2.61 -12.01 2.17
C GLY A 27 -3.56 -10.83 2.03
N GLU A 28 -4.25 -10.46 3.11
CA GLU A 28 -5.12 -9.28 3.10
C GLU A 28 -4.36 -7.97 2.96
N ARG A 29 -3.20 -7.83 3.64
CA ARG A 29 -2.33 -6.66 3.48
C ARG A 29 -1.87 -6.51 2.03
N THR A 30 -1.50 -7.61 1.39
CA THR A 30 -1.11 -7.60 -0.03
C THR A 30 -2.27 -7.18 -0.94
N ARG A 31 -3.47 -7.73 -0.73
CA ARG A 31 -4.66 -7.35 -1.51
C ARG A 31 -5.00 -5.88 -1.34
N LEU A 32 -5.02 -5.38 -0.11
CA LEU A 32 -5.28 -3.96 0.20
C LEU A 32 -4.21 -3.05 -0.40
N ALA A 33 -2.94 -3.41 -0.26
CA ALA A 33 -1.84 -2.63 -0.83
C ALA A 33 -1.99 -2.52 -2.36
N ARG A 34 -2.27 -3.63 -3.06
CA ARG A 34 -2.53 -3.61 -4.51
C ARG A 34 -3.69 -2.68 -4.86
N LYS A 35 -4.79 -2.73 -4.11
CA LYS A 35 -5.94 -1.83 -4.32
C LYS A 35 -5.56 -0.36 -4.10
N LEU A 36 -4.78 -0.06 -3.05
CA LEU A 36 -4.24 1.30 -2.81
C LEU A 36 -3.42 1.79 -4.02
N GLY A 37 -2.61 0.90 -4.60
CA GLY A 37 -1.82 1.16 -5.80
C GLY A 37 -2.68 1.50 -7.02
N GLN A 38 -3.75 0.74 -7.26
CA GLN A 38 -4.66 0.94 -8.39
C GLN A 38 -5.39 2.28 -8.29
N GLU A 39 -5.92 2.63 -7.11
CA GLU A 39 -6.58 3.93 -6.91
C GLU A 39 -5.60 5.09 -7.08
N ALA A 40 -4.38 4.95 -6.54
CA ALA A 40 -3.33 5.94 -6.73
C ALA A 40 -2.92 6.08 -8.21
N ASP A 41 -2.84 4.97 -8.94
CA ASP A 41 -2.49 4.99 -10.37
C ASP A 41 -3.54 5.72 -11.19
N SER A 42 -4.83 5.50 -10.90
CA SER A 42 -5.93 6.20 -11.58
C SER A 42 -5.87 7.73 -11.45
N LEU A 43 -5.32 8.23 -10.34
CA LEU A 43 -5.09 9.67 -10.15
C LEU A 43 -3.81 10.15 -10.83
N LEU A 44 -2.79 9.31 -10.93
CA LEU A 44 -1.55 9.63 -11.65
C LEU A 44 -1.78 9.71 -13.16
N THR A 45 -2.67 8.88 -13.68
CA THR A 45 -3.06 8.80 -15.09
C THR A 45 -4.37 9.54 -15.40
N CYS A 46 -4.82 10.42 -14.48
CA CYS A 46 -6.04 11.21 -14.65
C CYS A 46 -6.03 11.97 -15.99
N ALA A 47 -7.02 11.70 -16.84
CA ALA A 47 -7.15 12.31 -18.17
C ALA A 47 -7.37 13.83 -18.09
N ASP A 48 -8.07 14.30 -17.05
CA ASP A 48 -8.37 15.73 -16.83
C ASP A 48 -7.23 16.49 -16.14
N TYR A 49 -6.02 15.92 -16.13
CA TYR A 49 -4.88 16.56 -15.47
C TYR A 49 -4.49 17.86 -16.18
N ALA A 50 -4.64 18.98 -15.46
CA ALA A 50 -4.18 20.29 -15.91
C ALA A 50 -2.82 20.64 -15.30
N SER A 51 -1.76 20.71 -16.13
CA SER A 51 -0.40 21.03 -15.68
C SER A 51 -0.25 22.45 -15.11
N GLY A 52 -1.12 23.38 -15.50
CA GLY A 52 -1.20 24.73 -14.94
C GLY A 52 -1.88 24.80 -13.56
N SER A 53 -2.63 23.76 -13.17
CA SER A 53 -3.41 23.75 -11.93
C SER A 53 -2.60 23.23 -10.73
N GLN A 54 -2.46 24.07 -9.70
CA GLN A 54 -1.82 23.67 -8.45
C GLN A 54 -2.57 22.53 -7.75
N ASP A 55 -3.89 22.51 -7.86
CA ASP A 55 -4.72 21.43 -7.33
C ASP A 55 -4.41 20.09 -8.01
N CYS A 56 -4.21 20.09 -9.33
CA CYS A 56 -3.82 18.88 -10.07
C CYS A 56 -2.40 18.41 -9.70
N LYS A 57 -1.45 19.32 -9.54
CA LYS A 57 -0.08 19.01 -9.08
C LYS A 57 -0.10 18.37 -7.69
N ASN A 58 -0.85 18.97 -6.77
CA ASN A 58 -1.01 18.45 -5.42
C ASN A 58 -1.70 17.06 -5.43
N CYS A 59 -2.72 16.87 -6.25
CA CYS A 59 -3.38 15.58 -6.44
C CYS A 59 -2.38 14.49 -6.86
N ARG A 60 -1.59 14.75 -7.91
CA ARG A 60 -0.54 13.83 -8.38
C ARG A 60 0.51 13.56 -7.31
N ALA A 61 0.95 14.57 -6.57
CA ALA A 61 1.94 14.40 -5.51
C ALA A 61 1.43 13.47 -4.40
N ILE A 62 0.17 13.63 -3.98
CA ILE A 62 -0.47 12.76 -2.99
C ILE A 62 -0.62 11.35 -3.53
N ALA A 63 -1.11 11.20 -4.76
CA ALA A 63 -1.26 9.90 -5.41
C ALA A 63 0.09 9.16 -5.52
N ALA A 64 1.14 9.85 -5.93
CA ALA A 64 2.50 9.29 -5.99
C ALA A 64 2.98 8.80 -4.61
N ARG A 65 2.70 9.57 -3.54
CA ARG A 65 3.04 9.18 -2.17
C ARG A 65 2.30 7.89 -1.75
N ARG A 66 1.01 7.77 -2.09
CA ARG A 66 0.21 6.56 -1.80
C ARG A 66 0.69 5.35 -2.59
N LYS A 67 1.08 5.53 -3.86
CA LYS A 67 1.69 4.46 -4.66
C LYS A 67 3.03 4.00 -4.05
N ARG A 68 3.89 4.92 -3.60
CA ARG A 68 5.12 4.55 -2.87
C ARG A 68 4.84 3.79 -1.57
N MET A 69 3.80 4.19 -0.82
CA MET A 69 3.37 3.49 0.38
C MET A 69 2.96 2.03 0.08
N MET A 70 2.21 1.79 -1.00
CA MET A 70 1.92 0.42 -1.47
C MET A 70 3.22 -0.36 -1.68
N TRP A 71 4.18 0.17 -2.44
CA TRP A 71 5.43 -0.53 -2.72
C TRP A 71 6.17 -0.90 -1.43
N GLY A 72 6.22 0.02 -0.46
CA GLY A 72 6.78 -0.24 0.86
C GLY A 72 6.09 -1.41 1.58
N LEU A 73 4.76 -1.39 1.62
CA LEU A 73 3.97 -2.45 2.26
C LEU A 73 4.16 -3.82 1.60
N LEU A 74 4.16 -3.87 0.26
CA LEU A 74 4.39 -5.11 -0.48
C LEU A 74 5.80 -5.66 -0.24
N LYS A 75 6.80 -4.78 -0.15
CA LYS A 75 8.18 -5.16 0.20
C LYS A 75 8.25 -5.76 1.61
N THR A 76 7.61 -5.12 2.59
CA THR A 76 7.57 -5.61 3.98
C THR A 76 6.94 -7.00 4.07
N VAL A 77 5.79 -7.22 3.42
CA VAL A 77 5.13 -8.54 3.43
C VAL A 77 6.01 -9.61 2.78
N LYS A 78 6.67 -9.29 1.65
CA LYS A 78 7.62 -10.22 1.00
C LYS A 78 8.79 -10.58 1.92
N THR A 79 9.31 -9.61 2.68
CA THR A 79 10.38 -9.85 3.66
C THR A 79 9.88 -10.70 4.84
N SER A 80 8.69 -10.43 5.39
CA SER A 80 8.09 -11.24 6.46
C SER A 80 7.89 -12.70 6.04
N GLN A 81 7.46 -12.95 4.81
CA GLN A 81 7.31 -14.31 4.28
C GLN A 81 8.65 -15.05 4.16
N LEU A 82 9.72 -14.34 3.75
CA LEU A 82 11.08 -14.90 3.69
C LEU A 82 11.63 -15.25 5.07
N VAL A 83 11.39 -14.41 6.09
CA VAL A 83 11.85 -14.66 7.46
C VAL A 83 11.10 -15.85 8.10
N ILE A 84 9.81 -15.99 7.83
CA ILE A 84 9.02 -17.14 8.33
C ILE A 84 9.45 -18.45 7.64
N GLN A 85 9.79 -18.43 6.35
CA GLN A 85 10.37 -19.61 5.68
C GLN A 85 11.77 -19.97 6.17
N GLY A 86 12.58 -18.97 6.58
CA GLY A 86 13.93 -19.16 7.09
C GLY A 86 14.03 -19.74 8.51
N THR A 87 12.94 -19.80 9.28
CA THR A 87 12.95 -20.25 10.68
C THR A 87 12.58 -21.74 10.89
N LYS A 88 12.36 -22.51 9.82
CA LYS A 88 12.31 -23.99 9.92
C LYS A 88 13.73 -24.61 9.83
N ARG A 89 14.59 -24.35 10.82
CA ARG A 89 15.69 -25.27 11.21
C ARG A 89 16.42 -24.79 12.47
N ARG A 90 15.88 -25.17 13.64
CA ARG A 90 16.59 -25.75 14.80
C ARG A 90 15.71 -25.64 16.03
N LEU A 91 15.00 -26.72 16.33
CA LEU A 91 14.54 -27.07 17.67
C LEU A 91 14.27 -28.58 17.68
N GLN A 92 15.33 -29.34 17.96
CA GLN A 92 15.36 -30.71 18.52
C GLN A 92 16.83 -31.17 18.51
N GLY A 93 17.46 -31.54 19.61
CA GLY A 93 16.98 -31.68 20.97
C GLY A 93 18.12 -31.69 21.97
N HIS A 94 17.77 -31.38 23.22
CA HIS A 94 18.46 -31.90 24.38
C HIS A 94 18.43 -33.42 24.32
N GLY A 95 19.59 -34.04 24.53
CA GLY A 95 19.76 -35.45 24.83
C GLY A 95 20.99 -35.58 25.71
N ASN A 96 20.75 -35.52 27.01
CA ASN A 96 21.72 -35.79 28.07
C ASN A 96 21.75 -37.30 28.29
N ASN A 97 22.91 -37.94 28.12
CA ASN A 97 23.51 -39.01 28.94
C ASN A 97 24.71 -39.61 28.20
#